data_AF-A0AAV4TVC7-F1
#
_entry.id   AF-A0AAV4TVC7-F1
#
_cell.length_a   1.000
_cell.length_b   1.000
_cell.length_c   1.000
_cell.angle_alpha   90.00
_cell.angle_beta   90.00
_cell.angle_gamma   90.00
#
_symmetry.space_group_name_H-M   'P 1'
#
loop_
_entity.id
_entity.type
_entity.pdbx_description
1 polymer ?
#
loop_
_entity_poly.entity_id
_entity_poly.type
_entity_poly.pdbx_seq_one_letter_code
_entity_poly.pdbx_strand_id
1 'polypeptide(L)'
;MYIQCDLDSYCREGCTCCPAGHGRYMCAPYPNAVCCPDPSRSCKPGERCISQSAYCLGEGDDDVQPSYDNGGSYEALEDPKDSMW
;
A
#
# COMPACT_ATOMS: atom_id res chain seq x y z
N MET A 1 -4.97 -8.92 20.74
CA MET A 1 -5.15 -7.59 21.36
C MET A 1 -5.34 -6.57 20.25
N TYR A 2 -6.15 -5.53 20.46
CA TYR A 2 -6.49 -4.53 19.46
C TYR A 2 -6.21 -3.12 20.02
N ILE A 3 -5.75 -2.21 19.16
CA ILE A 3 -5.63 -0.79 19.46
C ILE A 3 -6.87 -0.06 18.93
N GLN A 4 -7.38 0.87 19.71
CA GLN A 4 -8.52 1.71 19.31
C GLN A 4 -8.00 2.94 18.57
N CYS A 5 -8.39 3.09 17.30
CA CYS A 5 -8.02 4.21 16.45
C CYS A 5 -9.03 5.35 16.53
N ASP A 6 -10.32 5.01 16.62
CA ASP A 6 -11.44 5.94 16.74
C ASP A 6 -12.59 5.28 17.53
N LEU A 7 -13.80 5.85 17.55
CA LEU A 7 -14.97 5.26 18.21
C LEU A 7 -15.39 3.93 17.57
N ASP A 8 -15.32 3.85 16.24
CA ASP A 8 -15.78 2.68 15.45
C ASP A 8 -14.62 1.91 14.78
N SER A 9 -13.39 2.42 14.87
CA SER A 9 -12.22 1.85 14.18
C SER A 9 -11.19 1.27 15.14
N TYR A 10 -10.84 0.00 14.93
CA TYR A 10 -9.90 -0.75 15.76
C TYR A 10 -8.93 -1.52 14.85
N CYS A 11 -7.65 -1.56 15.23
CA CYS A 11 -6.62 -2.28 14.50
C CYS A 11 -5.97 -3.35 15.37
N ARG A 12 -5.42 -4.40 14.76
CA ARG A 12 -4.66 -5.42 15.49
C ARG A 12 -3.40 -4.79 16.08
N GLU A 13 -2.93 -5.28 17.23
CA GLU A 13 -1.59 -4.94 17.70
C GLU A 13 -0.53 -5.19 16.61
N GLY A 14 0.41 -4.25 16.48
CA GLY A 14 1.40 -4.24 15.40
C GLY A 14 0.95 -3.53 14.12
N CYS A 15 -0.31 -3.09 14.04
CA CYS A 15 -0.78 -2.21 12.97
C CYS A 15 -0.73 -0.73 13.39
N THR A 16 -0.73 0.16 12.39
CA THR A 16 -0.81 1.62 12.61
C THR A 16 -2.17 2.14 12.17
N CYS A 17 -2.78 2.99 13.00
CA CYS A 17 -4.02 3.68 12.66
C CYS A 17 -3.74 4.82 11.67
N CYS A 18 -4.23 4.71 10.43
CA CYS A 18 -4.10 5.76 9.42
C CYS A 18 -5.44 6.43 9.14
N PRO A 19 -5.51 7.76 9.07
CA PRO A 19 -6.73 8.46 8.70
C PRO A 19 -7.06 8.17 7.23
N ALA A 20 -8.20 7.54 7.00
CA ALA A 20 -8.84 7.50 5.69
C ALA A 20 -9.83 8.67 5.64
N GLY A 21 -9.91 9.39 4.52
CA GLY A 21 -10.77 10.57 4.42
C GLY A 21 -12.22 10.35 4.93
N HIS A 22 -12.95 11.44 5.18
CA HIS A 22 -14.30 11.41 5.77
C HIS A 22 -14.36 10.92 7.23
N GLY A 23 -13.29 11.17 8.01
CA GLY A 23 -13.28 10.86 9.46
C GLY A 23 -13.25 9.36 9.77
N ARG A 24 -12.72 8.54 8.85
CA ARG A 24 -12.56 7.10 9.03
C ARG A 24 -11.10 6.78 9.27
N TYR A 25 -10.82 5.58 9.79
CA TYR A 25 -9.46 5.09 9.91
C TYR A 25 -9.32 3.75 9.19
N MET A 26 -8.14 3.53 8.62
CA MET A 26 -7.71 2.25 8.09
C MET A 26 -6.50 1.72 8.88
N CYS A 27 -6.35 0.41 8.90
CA CYS A 27 -5.22 -0.24 9.55
C CYS A 27 -4.09 -0.47 8.56
N ALA A 28 -2.95 0.18 8.76
CA ALA A 28 -1.74 -0.17 8.04
C ALA A 28 -1.16 -1.48 8.59
N PRO A 29 -0.71 -2.41 7.72
CA PRO A 29 -0.19 -3.72 8.14
C PRO A 29 1.16 -3.65 8.87
N TYR A 30 1.82 -2.48 8.87
CA TYR A 30 3.10 -2.26 9.51
C TYR A 30 2.99 -1.39 10.76
N PRO A 31 3.81 -1.66 11.79
CA PRO A 31 3.95 -0.76 12.94
C PRO A 31 4.75 0.47 12.51
N ASN A 32 4.36 1.68 12.92
CA ASN A 32 4.96 2.95 12.51
C ASN A 32 4.89 3.23 10.99
N ALA A 33 3.83 2.75 10.33
CA ALA A 33 3.60 3.03 8.93
C ALA A 33 3.41 4.52 8.67
N VAL A 34 3.83 4.98 7.50
CA VAL A 34 3.61 6.36 7.04
C VAL A 34 2.29 6.41 6.28
N CYS A 35 1.33 7.16 6.81
CA CYS A 35 -0.01 7.28 6.22
C CYS A 35 0.01 8.25 5.05
N CYS A 36 -0.38 7.79 3.87
CA CYS A 36 -0.49 8.64 2.69
C CYS A 36 -1.83 9.39 2.69
N PRO A 37 -1.91 10.58 2.06
CA PRO A 37 -3.16 11.32 1.90
C PRO A 37 -4.17 10.60 0.99
N ASP A 38 -3.70 9.67 0.15
CA ASP A 38 -4.57 8.78 -0.61
C ASP A 38 -5.17 7.71 0.33
N PRO A 39 -6.50 7.60 0.42
CA PRO A 39 -7.21 6.83 1.44
C PRO A 39 -7.03 5.30 1.35
N SER A 40 -6.22 4.81 0.41
CA SER A 40 -6.00 3.38 0.16
C SER A 40 -4.55 2.93 0.30
N ARG A 41 -3.61 3.79 0.71
CA ARG A 41 -2.17 3.41 0.77
C ARG A 41 -1.47 3.86 2.04
N SER A 42 -0.64 2.97 2.57
CA SER A 42 0.27 3.20 3.69
C SER A 42 1.66 2.69 3.33
N CYS A 43 2.70 3.49 3.57
CA CYS A 43 4.09 3.12 3.32
C CYS A 43 4.75 2.50 4.56
N LYS A 44 5.83 1.75 4.35
CA LYS A 44 6.61 1.18 5.46
C LYS A 44 7.26 2.28 6.30
N PRO A 45 7.71 1.97 7.52
CA PRO A 45 8.48 2.90 8.33
C PRO A 45 9.75 3.35 7.59
N GLY A 46 9.99 4.66 7.52
CA GLY A 46 11.15 5.24 6.84
C GLY A 46 10.96 5.52 5.35
N GLU A 47 9.79 5.18 4.79
CA GLU A 47 9.45 5.55 3.41
C GLU A 47 8.59 6.82 3.35
N ARG A 48 8.61 7.51 2.22
CA ARG A 48 7.80 8.71 1.94
C ARG A 48 6.79 8.45 0.85
N CYS A 49 5.56 8.90 1.07
CA CYS A 49 4.51 8.84 0.04
C CYS A 49 4.81 9.81 -1.09
N ILE A 50 4.82 9.32 -2.33
CA ILE A 50 4.79 10.19 -3.51
C ILE A 50 3.33 10.54 -3.79
N SER A 51 3.00 11.81 -3.65
CA SER A 51 1.65 12.31 -3.96
C SER A 51 1.26 11.94 -5.40
N GLN A 52 0.06 11.36 -5.59
CA GLN A 52 -0.49 10.91 -6.88
C GLN A 52 0.04 9.59 -7.46
N SER A 53 0.89 8.84 -6.75
CA SER A 53 1.42 7.59 -7.30
C SER A 53 1.28 6.37 -6.38
N ALA A 54 1.39 5.21 -7.03
CA ALA A 54 1.82 3.91 -6.50
C ALA A 54 2.42 3.83 -5.09
N TYR A 55 3.65 3.36 -5.09
CA TYR A 55 4.96 3.98 -4.79
C TYR A 55 5.15 4.81 -3.52
N CYS A 56 6.01 4.23 -2.70
CA CYS A 56 6.67 4.77 -1.52
C CYS A 56 8.16 4.91 -1.83
N LEU A 57 8.79 6.03 -1.46
CA LEU A 57 10.23 6.26 -1.60
C LEU A 57 10.94 5.88 -0.30
N GLY A 58 11.76 4.83 -0.31
CA GLY A 58 12.66 4.51 0.80
C GLY A 58 13.92 5.38 0.78
N GLU A 59 14.48 5.69 1.95
CA GLU A 59 15.85 6.20 2.05
C GLU A 59 16.84 5.05 1.84
N GLY A 60 17.13 4.74 0.57
CA GLY A 60 18.06 3.65 0.20
C GLY A 60 17.90 3.06 -1.19
N ASP A 61 16.85 3.44 -1.94
CA ASP A 61 16.60 2.98 -3.30
C ASP A 61 16.67 4.19 -4.27
N ASP A 62 17.83 4.40 -4.88
CA ASP A 62 17.96 5.22 -6.11
C ASP A 62 17.33 4.51 -7.34
N ASP A 63 16.89 3.27 -7.18
CA ASP A 63 16.01 2.55 -8.08
C ASP A 63 14.58 2.57 -7.53
N VAL A 64 13.79 3.59 -7.90
CA VAL A 64 12.32 3.55 -7.73
C VAL A 64 11.78 2.44 -8.63
N GLN A 65 11.91 1.19 -8.19
CA GLN A 65 11.14 0.10 -8.74
C GLN A 65 9.73 0.28 -8.22
N PRO A 66 8.73 0.43 -9.09
CA PRO A 66 7.36 0.33 -8.67
C PRO A 66 7.21 -0.99 -7.91
N SER A 67 6.88 -0.94 -6.61
CA SER A 67 6.41 -2.12 -5.89
C SER A 67 5.08 -2.54 -6.52
N TYR A 68 5.17 -3.18 -7.68
CA TYR A 68 4.11 -3.96 -8.27
C TYR A 68 3.93 -5.10 -7.29
N ASP A 69 2.99 -4.92 -6.37
CA ASP A 69 2.38 -6.04 -5.69
C ASP A 69 1.95 -7.00 -6.82
N ASN A 70 2.65 -8.13 -6.93
CA ASN A 70 2.27 -9.24 -7.81
C ASN A 70 1.01 -9.94 -7.23
N GLY A 71 0.03 -9.16 -6.78
CA GLY A 71 -1.36 -9.55 -6.62
C GLY A 71 -1.96 -9.67 -8.02
N GLY A 72 -1.70 -10.80 -8.65
CA GLY A 72 -2.00 -11.07 -10.04
C GLY A 72 -3.44 -10.70 -10.45
N SER A 73 -3.52 -9.90 -11.50
CA SER A 73 -4.42 -10.10 -12.63
C SER A 73 -3.69 -9.56 -13.87
N TYR A 74 -2.48 -10.08 -14.12
CA TYR A 74 -1.96 -10.01 -15.48
C TYR A 74 -2.83 -11.00 -16.25
N GLU A 75 -3.65 -10.52 -17.18
CA GLU A 75 -4.05 -11.38 -18.29
C GLU A 75 -2.72 -11.80 -18.95
N ALA A 76 -2.48 -13.10 -19.00
CA ALA A 76 -1.25 -13.66 -19.53
C ALA A 76 -0.94 -13.02 -20.88
N LEU A 77 0.21 -12.35 -20.99
CA LEU A 77 0.88 -12.17 -22.27
C LEU A 77 1.27 -13.58 -22.75
N GLU A 78 0.33 -14.28 -23.38
CA GLU A 78 0.63 -15.40 -24.27
C GLU A 78 0.96 -14.82 -25.65
N ASP A 79 2.17 -14.29 -25.80
CA ASP A 79 2.77 -14.15 -27.11
C ASP A 79 3.50 -15.46 -27.41
N PRO A 80 2.92 -16.31 -28.25
CA PRO A 80 3.74 -16.83 -29.34
C PRO A 80 2.94 -16.90 -30.64
N LYS A 81 3.52 -16.37 -31.71
CA LYS A 81 3.19 -16.78 -33.08
C LYS A 81 3.23 -18.31 -33.18
N ASP A 82 2.07 -18.97 -33.20
CA ASP A 82 1.91 -20.29 -33.82
C ASP A 82 0.44 -20.58 -34.19
N SER A 83 0.25 -20.86 -35.47
CA SER A 83 -0.77 -21.76 -36.01
C SER A 83 -2.24 -21.32 -36.16
N MET A 84 -2.52 -20.79 -37.36
CA MET A 84 -3.45 -21.41 -38.33
C MET A 84 -4.93 -21.01 -38.26
N TRP A 85 -5.34 -19.93 -38.94
CA TRP A 85 -5.87 -19.87 -40.33
C TRP A 85 -6.15 -18.42 -40.73
#